data_AF-A0A538I1T8-F1
#
_entry.id   AF-A0A538I1T8-F1
#
_cell.length_a   1.000
_cell.length_b   1.000
_cell.length_c   1.000
_cell.angle_alpha   90.00
_cell.angle_beta   90.00
_cell.angle_gamma   90.00
#
_symmetry.space_group_name_H-M   'P 1'
#
loop_
_entity.id
_entity.type
_entity.pdbx_description
1 polymer ?
#
loop_
_entity_poly.entity_id
_entity_poly.type
_entity_poly.pdbx_seq_one_letter_code
_entity_poly.pdbx_strand_id
1 'polypeptide(L)'
;MSRVVNPWFPLRPGTVWVYRGVKNGQPSRDVVRVLDATRVIDGVPCTAVSDRLFLRGRLGERTTDWYAQDESGTVRYYGEATAELSRAGRVTSKEGSWLA
;
A
#
# COMPACT_ATOMS: atom_id res chain seq x y z
N MET A 1 -4.41 -18.88 -1.12
CA MET A 1 -4.31 -17.48 -0.64
C MET A 1 -2.88 -17.26 -0.16
N SER A 2 -2.20 -16.21 -0.63
CA SER A 2 -0.89 -15.85 -0.04
C SER A 2 -1.12 -15.18 1.32
N ARG A 3 -0.22 -15.46 2.27
CA ARG A 3 -0.36 -14.94 3.63
C ARG A 3 1.01 -14.52 4.15
N VAL A 4 1.17 -13.22 4.40
CA VAL A 4 2.35 -12.69 5.10
C VAL A 4 2.08 -12.78 6.60
N VAL A 5 2.77 -13.68 7.28
CA VAL A 5 2.62 -14.01 8.70
C VAL A 5 3.84 -13.65 9.55
N ASN A 6 4.84 -12.98 8.95
CA ASN A 6 6.03 -12.53 9.64
C ASN A 6 5.64 -11.75 10.92
N PRO A 7 6.22 -12.07 12.09
CA PRO A 7 5.80 -11.49 13.36
C PRO A 7 6.00 -9.96 13.44
N TRP A 8 6.91 -9.42 12.63
CA TRP A 8 7.20 -7.98 12.58
C TRP A 8 6.32 -7.22 11.58
N PHE A 9 5.81 -7.91 10.56
CA PHE A 9 4.97 -7.30 9.53
C PHE A 9 3.83 -8.24 9.06
N PRO A 10 2.90 -8.60 9.95
CA PRO A 10 1.81 -9.51 9.60
C PRO A 10 0.75 -8.80 8.75
N LEU A 11 0.50 -9.28 7.54
CA LEU A 11 -0.54 -8.75 6.65
C LEU A 11 -1.79 -9.63 6.69
N ARG A 12 -2.51 -9.57 7.81
CA ARG A 12 -3.81 -10.22 7.95
C ARG A 12 -4.91 -9.35 7.30
N PRO A 13 -5.74 -9.88 6.39
CA PRO A 13 -6.85 -9.13 5.81
C PRO A 13 -7.71 -8.45 6.88
N GLY A 14 -8.06 -7.18 6.65
CA GLY A 14 -8.84 -6.37 7.58
C GLY A 14 -8.01 -5.61 8.62
N THR A 15 -6.72 -5.89 8.78
CA THR A 15 -5.84 -5.04 9.60
C THR A 15 -5.81 -3.63 9.02
N VAL A 16 -5.92 -2.63 9.90
CA VAL A 16 -5.85 -1.21 9.56
C VAL A 16 -4.86 -0.52 10.49
N TRP A 17 -3.91 0.21 9.90
CA TRP A 17 -3.05 1.15 10.60
C TRP A 17 -3.38 2.57 10.16
N VAL A 18 -3.32 3.51 11.11
CA VAL A 18 -3.52 4.93 10.85
C VAL A 18 -2.34 5.69 11.39
N TYR A 19 -1.57 6.31 10.50
CA TYR A 19 -0.42 7.13 10.86
C TYR A 19 -0.76 8.61 10.72
N ARG A 20 -0.16 9.44 11.57
CA ARG A 20 -0.24 10.90 11.51
C ARG A 20 1.17 11.46 11.43
N GLY A 21 1.38 12.45 10.57
CA GLY A 21 2.70 13.01 10.36
C GLY A 21 2.67 14.31 9.58
N VAL A 22 3.78 14.58 8.89
CA VAL A 22 3.96 15.74 8.02
C VAL A 22 4.62 15.27 6.71
N LYS A 23 4.03 15.62 5.56
CA LYS A 23 4.64 15.44 4.22
C LYS A 23 4.74 16.81 3.56
N ASN A 24 5.92 17.20 3.09
CA ASN A 24 6.16 18.49 2.41
C ASN A 24 5.60 19.70 3.20
N GLY A 25 5.81 19.72 4.52
CA GLY A 25 5.33 20.78 5.41
C GLY A 25 3.80 20.80 5.66
N GLN A 26 3.07 19.79 5.19
CA GLN A 26 1.62 19.68 5.39
C GLN A 26 1.28 18.56 6.37
N PRO A 27 0.31 18.76 7.30
CA PRO A 27 -0.21 17.68 8.12
C PRO A 27 -0.72 16.54 7.25
N SER A 28 -0.23 15.33 7.53
CA SER A 28 -0.61 14.11 6.84
C SER A 28 -1.36 13.14 7.75
N ARG A 29 -2.26 12.38 7.14
CA ARG A 29 -2.89 11.20 7.73
C ARG A 29 -2.82 10.09 6.71
N ASP A 30 -2.25 8.98 7.10
CA ASP A 30 -2.14 7.79 6.26
C ASP A 30 -3.04 6.68 6.80
N VAL A 31 -3.72 5.96 5.92
CA VAL A 31 -4.58 4.83 6.26
C VAL A 31 -4.16 3.63 5.43
N VAL A 32 -3.45 2.72 6.08
CA VAL A 32 -2.93 1.49 5.48
C VAL A 32 -3.85 0.35 5.87
N ARG A 33 -4.43 -0.34 4.88
CA ARG A 33 -5.37 -1.45 5.08
C ARG A 33 -4.95 -2.67 4.29
N VAL A 34 -4.80 -3.79 4.98
CA VAL A 34 -4.61 -5.09 4.31
C VAL A 34 -5.94 -5.54 3.71
N LEU A 35 -5.94 -5.84 2.42
CA LEU A 35 -7.12 -6.27 1.70
C LEU A 35 -7.26 -7.80 1.75
N ASP A 36 -8.50 -8.30 1.61
CA ASP A 36 -8.74 -9.71 1.30
C ASP A 36 -8.62 -9.92 -0.22
N ALA A 37 -7.43 -9.63 -0.74
CA ALA A 37 -7.15 -9.68 -2.17
C ALA A 37 -5.68 -10.02 -2.41
N THR A 38 -5.45 -10.75 -3.50
CA THR A 38 -4.11 -11.14 -3.94
C THR A 38 -3.91 -10.85 -5.42
N ARG A 39 -2.68 -10.54 -5.83
CA ARG A 39 -2.28 -10.42 -7.23
C ARG A 39 -1.07 -11.31 -7.48
N VAL A 40 -1.05 -12.02 -8.59
CA VAL A 40 0.15 -12.74 -9.04
C VAL A 40 1.04 -11.75 -9.79
N ILE A 41 2.28 -11.60 -9.35
CA ILE A 41 3.33 -10.77 -9.97
C ILE A 41 4.52 -11.70 -10.17
N ASP A 42 4.97 -11.86 -11.41
CA ASP A 42 6.08 -12.76 -11.78
C ASP A 42 5.96 -14.18 -11.20
N GLY A 43 4.75 -14.73 -11.26
CA GLY A 43 4.43 -16.05 -10.74
C GLY A 43 4.27 -16.13 -9.21
N VAL A 44 4.52 -15.05 -8.48
CA VAL A 44 4.43 -14.99 -7.02
C VAL A 44 3.09 -14.40 -6.58
N PRO A 45 2.27 -15.14 -5.80
CA PRO A 45 1.02 -14.59 -5.26
C PRO A 45 1.32 -13.60 -4.12
N CYS A 46 0.96 -12.33 -4.32
CA CYS A 46 1.23 -11.25 -3.39
C CYS A 46 -0.05 -10.75 -2.70
N THR A 47 0.02 -10.50 -1.40
CA THR A 47 -1.04 -9.87 -0.60
C THR A 47 -1.15 -8.39 -0.98
N ALA A 48 -2.36 -7.92 -1.27
CA ALA A 48 -2.61 -6.52 -1.59
C ALA A 48 -2.86 -5.69 -0.32
N VAL A 49 -2.23 -4.53 -0.25
CA VAL A 49 -2.40 -3.53 0.81
C VAL A 49 -2.83 -2.23 0.17
N SER A 50 -3.90 -1.60 0.67
CA SER A 50 -4.31 -0.27 0.25
C SER A 50 -3.70 0.77 1.18
N ASP A 51 -2.93 1.68 0.62
CA ASP A 51 -2.46 2.90 1.28
C ASP A 51 -3.29 4.09 0.75
N ARG A 52 -3.69 4.96 1.67
CA ARG A 52 -4.40 6.20 1.36
C ARG A 52 -3.82 7.35 2.17
N LEU A 53 -3.00 8.14 1.51
CA LEU A 53 -2.43 9.35 2.07
C LEU A 53 -3.35 10.57 1.89
N PHE A 54 -3.67 11.20 3.01
CA PHE A 54 -4.42 12.44 3.09
C PHE A 54 -3.50 13.59 3.50
N LEU A 55 -3.53 14.70 2.75
CA LEU A 55 -2.87 15.96 3.09
C LEU A 55 -3.93 17.01 3.42
N ARG A 56 -3.85 17.59 4.62
CA ARG A 56 -4.87 18.54 5.14
C ARG A 56 -6.31 18.02 4.98
N GLY A 57 -6.50 16.72 5.24
CA GLY A 57 -7.79 16.04 5.18
C GLY A 57 -8.29 15.69 3.77
N ARG A 58 -7.53 15.95 2.71
CA ARG A 58 -7.88 15.60 1.33
C ARG A 58 -7.03 14.44 0.83
N LEU A 59 -7.64 13.50 0.14
CA LEU A 59 -6.90 12.38 -0.47
C LEU A 59 -5.96 12.92 -1.54
N GLY A 60 -4.66 12.83 -1.28
CA GLY A 60 -3.61 13.29 -2.19
C GLY A 60 -3.02 12.16 -3.01
N GLU A 61 -3.07 10.93 -2.49
CA GLU A 61 -2.50 9.76 -3.14
C GLU A 61 -3.29 8.52 -2.72
N ARG A 62 -3.41 7.56 -3.62
CA ARG A 62 -3.90 6.22 -3.31
C ARG A 62 -2.97 5.21 -3.94
N THR A 63 -2.61 4.19 -3.17
CA THR A 63 -1.69 3.17 -3.60
C THR A 63 -2.25 1.79 -3.28
N THR A 64 -1.97 0.83 -4.16
CA THR A 64 -2.09 -0.59 -3.84
C THR A 64 -0.72 -1.21 -3.92
N ASP A 65 -0.22 -1.63 -2.77
CA ASP A 65 1.09 -2.25 -2.57
C ASP A 65 0.93 -3.78 -2.57
N TRP A 66 1.94 -4.47 -3.08
CA TRP A 66 1.95 -5.94 -3.11
C TRP A 66 3.15 -6.51 -2.38
N TYR A 67 2.88 -7.38 -1.41
CA TYR A 67 3.91 -8.05 -0.63
C TYR A 67 3.76 -9.57 -0.70
N ALA A 68 4.87 -10.28 -0.66
CA ALA A 68 4.88 -11.72 -0.45
C ALA A 68 5.93 -12.11 0.58
N GLN A 69 5.69 -13.23 1.23
CA GLN A 69 6.62 -13.83 2.18
C GLN A 69 7.11 -15.16 1.63
N ASP A 70 8.41 -15.40 1.68
CA ASP A 70 8.98 -16.70 1.34
C ASP A 70 9.01 -17.69 2.54
N GLU A 71 9.45 -18.91 2.29
CA GLU A 71 9.52 -19.98 3.29
C GLU A 71 10.46 -19.66 4.46
N SER A 72 11.46 -18.79 4.25
CA SER A 72 12.37 -18.33 5.31
C SER A 72 11.74 -17.25 6.21
N GLY A 73 10.56 -16.76 5.85
CA GLY A 73 9.89 -15.66 6.53
C GLY A 73 10.28 -14.28 6.03
N THR A 74 11.09 -14.17 4.98
CA THR A 74 11.47 -12.89 4.39
C THR A 74 10.29 -12.30 3.64
N VAL A 75 9.91 -11.07 3.99
CA VAL A 75 8.86 -10.33 3.29
C VAL A 75 9.50 -9.44 2.24
N ARG A 76 9.05 -9.57 1.00
CA ARG A 76 9.48 -8.76 -0.14
C ARG A 76 8.35 -7.90 -0.65
N TYR A 77 8.72 -6.74 -1.18
CA TYR A 77 7.83 -5.80 -1.83
C TYR A 77 7.91 -5.99 -3.35
N TYR A 78 6.79 -6.34 -3.98
CA TYR A 78 6.69 -6.74 -5.39
C TYR A 78 6.16 -5.63 -6.30
N GLY A 79 5.92 -4.45 -5.75
CA GLY A 79 5.53 -3.26 -6.51
C GLY A 79 4.28 -2.57 -5.98
N GLU A 80 3.90 -1.52 -6.69
CA GLU A 80 2.77 -0.63 -6.40
C GLU A 80 2.03 -0.21 -7.65
N ALA A 81 0.72 0.00 -7.50
CA ALA A 81 -0.05 0.87 -8.37
C ALA A 81 -0.42 2.14 -7.61
N THR A 82 0.32 3.21 -7.90
CA THR A 82 0.21 4.50 -7.24
C THR A 82 -0.52 5.49 -8.16
N ALA A 83 -1.43 6.28 -7.58
CA ALA A 83 -2.06 7.39 -8.26
C ALA A 83 -2.10 8.62 -7.35
N GLU A 84 -1.42 9.68 -7.77
CA GLU A 84 -1.53 11.00 -7.17
C GLU A 84 -2.80 11.70 -7.66
N LEU A 85 -3.41 12.49 -6.78
CA LEU A 85 -4.70 13.10 -7.00
C LEU A 85 -4.66 14.61 -6.78
N SER A 86 -5.22 15.34 -7.73
CA SER A 86 -5.57 16.75 -7.56
C SER A 86 -6.61 16.95 -6.45
N ARG A 87 -6.79 18.21 -6.00
CA ARG A 87 -7.86 18.58 -5.04
C ARG A 87 -9.28 18.21 -5.49
N ALA A 88 -9.50 18.06 -6.80
CA ALA A 88 -10.77 17.64 -7.38
C ALA A 88 -10.92 16.10 -7.49
N GLY A 89 -9.94 15.33 -7.00
CA GLY A 89 -9.95 13.87 -7.07
C GLY A 89 -9.56 13.28 -8.43
N ARG A 90 -9.09 14.11 -9.38
CA ARG A 90 -8.57 13.63 -10.68
C ARG A 90 -7.13 13.16 -10.53
N VAL A 91 -6.81 12.04 -11.18
CA VAL A 91 -5.44 11.51 -11.26
C VAL A 91 -4.55 12.53 -11.96
N THR A 92 -3.44 12.89 -11.31
CA THR A 92 -2.43 13.82 -11.85
C THR A 92 -1.16 13.07 -12.26
N SER A 93 -0.81 12.00 -11.57
CA SER A 93 0.36 11.17 -11.88
C SER A 93 0.11 9.71 -11.51
N LYS A 94 0.81 8.82 -12.21
CA LYS A 94 0.96 7.40 -11.86
C LYS A 94 2.43 6.96 -11.88
N GLU A 95 3.36 7.91 -11.94
CA GLU A 95 4.79 7.66 -12.14
C GLU A 95 5.43 6.83 -11.03
N GLY A 96 4.84 6.84 -9.82
CA GLY A 96 5.26 5.95 -8.74
C GLY A 96 4.97 4.47 -8.98
N SER A 97 4.12 4.12 -9.95
CA SER A 97 3.74 2.71 -10.17
C SER A 97 4.88 1.90 -10.78
N TRP A 98 5.14 0.72 -10.21
CA TRP A 98 6.08 -0.26 -10.75
C TRP A 98 5.69 -1.68 -10.30
N LEU A 99 6.19 -2.69 -11.00
CA LEU A 99 6.12 -4.09 -10.62
C LEU A 99 7.52 -4.68 -10.74
N ALA A 100 7.85 -5.61 -9.84
CA ALA A 100 9.11 -6.36 -9.88
C ALA A 100 9.30 -7.11 -11.19
#